data_AF-A0A382Y8X9-F1
#
_entry.id   AF-A0A382Y8X9-F1
#
_cell.length_a   1.000
_cell.length_b   1.000
_cell.length_c   1.000
_cell.angle_alpha   90.00
_cell.angle_beta   90.00
_cell.angle_gamma   90.00
#
_symmetry.space_group_name_H-M   'P 1'
#
loop_
_entity.id
_entity.type
_entity.pdbx_description
1 polymer ?
#
loop_
_entity_poly.entity_id
_entity_poly.type
_entity_poly.pdbx_seq_one_letter_code
_entity_poly.pdbx_strand_id
1 'polypeptide(L)'
;METELESVHTRQHIENIKSVCNSGGGYLDPDTPACMESYSIALKSAGAWMDGVDEVLKGNSAFVLSRPPGHHAESERAMGFCFFSNASLAAIYALKHNGINKIAIFDWDVHH
;
A
#
# COMPACT_ATOMS: atom_id res chain seq x y z
N MET A 1 -3.54 -4.40 -10.30
CA MET A 1 -2.69 -4.04 -9.15
C MET A 1 -1.54 -3.11 -9.54
N GLU A 2 -0.74 -3.41 -10.59
CA GLU A 2 0.37 -2.51 -10.97
C GLU A 2 -0.12 -1.10 -11.38
N THR A 3 -1.20 -0.99 -12.15
CA THR A 3 -1.81 0.31 -12.50
C THR A 3 -2.30 1.09 -11.28
N GLU A 4 -2.81 0.39 -10.26
CA GLU A 4 -3.21 1.00 -8.99
C GLU A 4 -1.99 1.49 -8.21
N LEU A 5 -0.93 0.70 -8.14
CA LEU A 5 0.33 1.15 -7.52
C LEU A 5 0.87 2.41 -8.18
N GLU A 6 0.88 2.46 -9.52
CA GLU A 6 1.37 3.62 -10.29
C GLU A 6 0.55 4.91 -10.06
N SER A 7 -0.63 4.81 -9.45
CA SER A 7 -1.42 6.00 -9.09
C SER A 7 -0.91 6.73 -7.83
N VAL A 8 -0.05 6.08 -7.04
CA VAL A 8 0.56 6.65 -5.81
C VAL A 8 2.08 6.62 -5.89
N HIS A 9 2.63 5.56 -6.45
CA HIS A 9 4.06 5.26 -6.46
C HIS A 9 4.64 5.42 -7.84
N THR A 10 5.91 5.82 -7.91
CA THR A 10 6.60 5.83 -9.19
C THR A 10 6.90 4.41 -9.65
N ARG A 11 6.94 4.23 -10.97
CA ARG A 11 7.36 2.96 -11.56
C ARG A 11 8.73 2.51 -11.07
N GLN A 12 9.65 3.45 -10.86
CA GLN A 12 10.99 3.14 -10.36
C GLN A 12 10.96 2.56 -8.94
N HIS A 13 10.10 3.07 -8.06
CA HIS A 13 9.90 2.53 -6.71
C HIS A 13 9.37 1.10 -6.74
N ILE A 14 8.33 0.86 -7.54
CA ILE A 14 7.71 -0.46 -7.69
C ILE A 14 8.73 -1.48 -8.20
N GLU A 15 9.48 -1.13 -9.25
CA GLU A 15 10.50 -2.00 -9.83
C GLU A 15 11.68 -2.22 -8.88
N ASN A 16 12.08 -1.23 -8.08
CA ASN A 16 13.12 -1.39 -7.08
C ASN A 16 12.73 -2.43 -6.02
N ILE A 17 11.52 -2.33 -5.44
CA ILE A 17 11.01 -3.32 -4.47
C ILE A 17 10.97 -4.71 -5.10
N LYS A 18 10.43 -4.82 -6.31
CA LYS A 18 10.32 -6.08 -7.05
C LYS A 18 11.69 -6.69 -7.31
N SER A 19 12.68 -5.88 -7.69
CA SER A 19 14.07 -6.30 -7.92
C SER A 19 14.71 -6.83 -6.64
N VAL A 20 14.63 -6.09 -5.52
CA VAL A 20 15.18 -6.52 -4.23
C VAL A 20 14.59 -7.86 -3.78
N CYS A 21 13.27 -8.02 -3.89
CA CYS A 21 12.62 -9.28 -3.53
C CYS A 21 13.08 -10.43 -4.45
N ASN A 22 13.10 -10.21 -5.77
CA ASN A 22 13.50 -11.23 -6.75
C ASN A 22 14.98 -11.64 -6.64
N SER A 23 15.83 -10.77 -6.08
CA SER A 23 17.24 -11.06 -5.82
C SER A 23 17.49 -11.84 -4.51
N GLY A 24 16.44 -12.30 -3.83
CA GLY A 24 16.55 -13.07 -2.58
C GLY A 24 16.08 -12.31 -1.33
N GLY A 25 15.69 -11.04 -1.46
CA GLY A 25 15.38 -10.16 -0.35
C GLY A 25 16.57 -9.28 0.06
N GLY A 26 16.49 -8.73 1.28
CA GLY A 26 17.47 -7.78 1.80
C GLY A 26 16.78 -6.67 2.58
N TYR A 27 17.23 -5.44 2.38
CA TYR A 27 16.74 -4.26 3.07
C TYR A 27 16.37 -3.20 2.03
N LEU A 28 15.15 -2.69 2.10
CA LEU A 28 14.69 -1.56 1.27
C LEU A 28 15.17 -0.22 1.85
N ASP A 29 15.33 -0.18 3.17
CA ASP A 29 16.04 0.84 3.94
C ASP A 29 16.62 0.17 5.22
N PRO A 30 17.32 0.91 6.12
CA PRO A 30 17.95 0.31 7.29
C PRO A 30 17.03 -0.50 8.23
N ASP A 31 15.72 -0.25 8.26
CA ASP A 31 14.77 -0.93 9.14
C ASP A 31 13.66 -1.70 8.42
N THR A 32 13.62 -1.67 7.07
CA THR A 32 12.58 -2.30 6.26
C THR A 32 13.13 -3.55 5.56
N PRO A 33 13.13 -4.72 6.23
CA PRO A 33 13.58 -5.96 5.64
C PRO A 33 12.55 -6.49 4.62
N ALA A 34 13.06 -7.13 3.57
CA ALA A 34 12.30 -7.81 2.55
C ALA A 34 12.83 -9.22 2.33
N CYS A 35 11.94 -10.14 1.95
CA CYS A 35 12.25 -11.49 1.47
C CYS A 35 11.65 -11.70 0.08
N MET A 36 11.92 -12.85 -0.54
CA MET A 36 11.44 -13.18 -1.89
C MET A 36 9.92 -13.02 -2.06
N GLU A 37 9.16 -13.34 -1.03
CA GLU A 37 7.70 -13.28 -1.03
C GLU A 37 7.16 -11.87 -0.76
N SER A 38 7.99 -10.96 -0.24
CA SER A 38 7.54 -9.67 0.31
C SER A 38 6.82 -8.80 -0.71
N TYR A 39 7.28 -8.74 -1.96
CA TYR A 39 6.58 -8.01 -3.02
C TYR A 39 5.14 -8.53 -3.20
N SER A 40 4.99 -9.85 -3.38
CA SER A 40 3.66 -10.47 -3.57
C SER A 40 2.74 -10.29 -2.35
N ILE A 41 3.30 -10.34 -1.14
CA ILE A 41 2.57 -10.13 0.11
C ILE A 41 2.16 -8.65 0.26
N ALA A 42 3.04 -7.71 -0.09
CA ALA A 42 2.73 -6.29 -0.12
C ALA A 42 1.61 -5.96 -1.12
N LEU A 43 1.58 -6.62 -2.28
CA LEU A 43 0.44 -6.51 -3.22
C LEU A 43 -0.87 -6.99 -2.58
N LYS A 44 -0.86 -8.11 -1.85
CA LYS A 44 -2.04 -8.60 -1.13
C LYS A 44 -2.48 -7.66 -0.02
N SER A 45 -1.53 -7.08 0.71
CA SER A 45 -1.79 -6.10 1.77
C SER A 45 -2.51 -4.87 1.20
N ALA A 46 -1.95 -4.26 0.15
CA ALA A 46 -2.56 -3.11 -0.51
C ALA A 46 -3.90 -3.45 -1.19
N GLY A 47 -4.00 -4.62 -1.82
CA GLY A 47 -5.23 -5.12 -2.43
C GLY A 47 -6.38 -5.27 -1.42
N ALA A 48 -6.09 -5.82 -0.24
CA ALA A 48 -7.10 -6.00 0.80
C ALA A 48 -7.72 -4.69 1.29
N TRP A 49 -6.98 -3.56 1.23
CA TRP A 49 -7.55 -2.25 1.53
C TRP A 49 -8.56 -1.78 0.47
N MET A 50 -8.32 -2.08 -0.81
CA MET A 50 -9.29 -1.81 -1.88
C MET A 50 -10.53 -2.72 -1.75
N ASP A 51 -10.34 -3.99 -1.41
CA ASP A 51 -11.47 -4.89 -1.08
C ASP A 51 -12.29 -4.33 0.10
N GLY A 52 -11.64 -3.72 1.09
CA GLY A 52 -12.31 -3.03 2.19
C GLY A 52 -13.13 -1.82 1.73
N VAL A 53 -12.64 -1.04 0.75
CA VAL A 53 -13.41 0.03 0.12
C VAL A 53 -14.65 -0.55 -0.56
N ASP A 54 -14.51 -1.63 -1.33
CA ASP A 54 -15.64 -2.28 -2.01
C ASP A 54 -16.73 -2.74 -1.04
N GLU A 55 -16.35 -3.28 0.12
CA GLU A 55 -17.31 -3.65 1.17
C GLU A 55 -18.04 -2.45 1.76
N VAL A 56 -17.33 -1.34 2.00
CA VAL A 56 -17.96 -0.09 2.48
C VAL A 56 -18.93 0.49 1.46
N LEU A 57 -18.61 0.42 0.18
CA LEU A 57 -19.51 0.87 -0.90
C LEU A 57 -20.77 0.02 -1.04
N LYS A 58 -20.74 -1.24 -0.61
CA LYS A 58 -21.93 -2.11 -0.50
C LYS A 58 -22.77 -1.81 0.75
N GLY A 59 -22.32 -0.92 1.63
CA GLY A 59 -22.98 -0.57 2.88
C GLY A 59 -22.52 -1.40 4.09
N ASN A 60 -21.46 -2.20 3.96
CA ASN A 60 -20.89 -2.95 5.08
C ASN A 60 -19.85 -2.11 5.84
N SER A 61 -19.53 -2.48 7.07
CA SER A 61 -18.33 -1.99 7.74
C SER A 61 -17.15 -2.92 7.42
N ALA A 62 -15.96 -2.36 7.22
CA ALA A 62 -14.76 -3.13 6.92
C ALA A 62 -13.63 -2.82 7.92
N PHE A 63 -12.89 -3.86 8.29
CA PHE A 63 -11.62 -3.77 9.00
C PHE A 63 -10.59 -4.63 8.29
N VAL A 64 -9.47 -4.04 7.88
CA VAL A 64 -8.46 -4.72 7.07
C VAL A 64 -7.21 -4.99 7.90
N LEU A 65 -7.10 -6.22 8.41
CA LEU A 65 -5.91 -6.68 9.12
C LEU A 65 -4.86 -7.14 8.10
N SER A 66 -3.94 -6.25 7.76
CA SER A 66 -3.00 -6.45 6.65
C SER A 66 -1.55 -6.19 7.06
N ARG A 67 -0.62 -6.90 6.42
CA ARG A 67 0.84 -6.78 6.61
C ARG A 67 1.53 -7.06 5.28
N PRO A 68 2.55 -6.27 4.86
CA PRO A 68 3.17 -5.13 5.56
C PRO A 68 2.27 -3.88 5.69
N PRO A 69 2.57 -2.98 6.66
CA PRO A 69 1.89 -1.68 6.80
C PRO A 69 2.21 -0.76 5.62
N GLY A 70 1.65 0.47 5.64
CA GLY A 70 1.80 1.38 4.49
C GLY A 70 2.01 2.86 4.79
N HIS A 71 1.71 3.38 5.98
CA HIS A 71 1.64 4.84 6.19
C HIS A 71 2.96 5.60 6.02
N HIS A 72 4.12 4.95 6.20
CA HIS A 72 5.43 5.55 5.96
C HIS A 72 5.93 5.45 4.51
N ALA A 73 5.25 4.71 3.63
CA ALA A 73 5.71 4.56 2.25
C ALA A 73 5.38 5.83 1.44
N GLU A 74 6.41 6.56 1.04
CA GLU A 74 6.31 7.70 0.13
C GLU A 74 6.18 7.24 -1.33
N SER A 75 5.95 8.17 -2.26
CA SER A 75 5.79 7.85 -3.69
C SER A 75 7.04 7.20 -4.32
N GLU A 76 8.22 7.48 -3.78
CA GLU A 76 9.50 7.01 -4.31
C GLU A 76 10.33 6.19 -3.30
N ARG A 77 9.79 5.92 -2.11
CA ARG A 77 10.57 5.38 -0.99
C ARG A 77 9.76 4.44 -0.10
N ALA A 78 10.34 3.26 0.15
CA ALA A 78 9.92 2.36 1.22
C ALA A 78 10.75 2.66 2.48
N MET A 79 10.08 2.70 3.63
CA MET A 79 10.70 2.94 4.93
C MET A 79 9.74 2.57 6.08
N GLY A 80 10.25 2.40 7.30
CA GLY A 80 9.42 2.14 8.48
C GLY A 80 8.54 0.90 8.30
N PHE A 81 9.11 -0.17 7.76
CA PHE A 81 8.42 -1.43 7.42
C PHE A 81 7.38 -1.33 6.29
N CYS A 82 7.18 -0.15 5.69
CA CYS A 82 6.14 0.12 4.70
C CYS A 82 6.70 0.04 3.27
N PHE A 83 6.04 -0.78 2.44
CA PHE A 83 6.44 -1.02 1.05
C PHE A 83 5.64 -0.13 0.10
N PHE A 84 4.32 -0.09 0.31
CA PHE A 84 3.37 0.72 -0.45
C PHE A 84 2.39 1.42 0.48
N SER A 85 1.98 2.63 0.13
CA SER A 85 1.00 3.40 0.90
C SER A 85 -0.43 2.86 0.74
N ASN A 86 -0.80 1.90 1.59
CA ASN A 86 -2.12 1.26 1.55
C ASN A 86 -3.28 2.27 1.67
N ALA A 87 -3.19 3.23 2.61
CA ALA A 87 -4.22 4.24 2.82
C ALA A 87 -4.37 5.19 1.61
N SER A 88 -3.25 5.62 1.01
CA SER A 88 -3.29 6.45 -0.20
C SER A 88 -3.86 5.69 -1.40
N LEU A 89 -3.50 4.42 -1.56
CA LEU A 89 -4.05 3.57 -2.61
C LEU A 89 -5.55 3.38 -2.45
N ALA A 90 -6.02 3.10 -1.24
CA ALA A 90 -7.45 2.99 -0.94
C ALA A 90 -8.19 4.31 -1.19
N ALA A 91 -7.60 5.45 -0.83
CA ALA A 91 -8.19 6.76 -1.08
C ALA A 91 -8.30 7.05 -2.59
N ILE A 92 -7.22 6.87 -3.35
CA ILE A 92 -7.27 7.07 -4.81
C ILE A 92 -8.21 6.09 -5.48
N TYR A 93 -8.25 4.83 -5.02
CA TYR A 93 -9.18 3.83 -5.50
C TYR A 93 -10.63 4.27 -5.26
N ALA A 94 -10.98 4.67 -4.04
CA ALA A 94 -12.32 5.17 -3.70
C ALA A 94 -12.74 6.40 -4.53
N LEU A 95 -11.82 7.35 -4.78
CA LEU A 95 -12.10 8.52 -5.63
C LEU A 95 -12.43 8.18 -7.10
N LYS A 96 -12.11 6.96 -7.57
CA LYS A 96 -12.51 6.50 -8.92
C LYS A 96 -13.99 6.11 -8.99
N HIS A 97 -14.68 5.94 -7.86
CA HIS A 97 -16.09 5.59 -7.84
C HIS A 97 -16.98 6.83 -7.89
N ASN A 98 -18.05 6.74 -8.70
CA ASN A 98 -18.99 7.84 -8.89
C ASN A 98 -19.62 8.28 -7.56
N GLY A 99 -19.65 9.59 -7.33
CA GLY A 99 -20.25 10.20 -6.14
C GLY A 99 -19.28 10.43 -4.98
N ILE A 100 -18.04 9.93 -5.06
CA ILE A 100 -17.00 10.14 -4.05
C ILE A 100 -16.04 11.21 -4.54
N ASN A 101 -16.11 12.39 -3.92
CA ASN A 101 -15.28 13.55 -4.33
C ASN A 101 -14.30 14.00 -3.23
N LYS A 102 -14.42 13.46 -2.03
CA LYS A 102 -13.63 13.84 -0.85
C LYS A 102 -13.40 12.62 0.03
N ILE A 103 -12.19 12.51 0.56
CA ILE A 103 -11.78 11.46 1.48
C ILE A 103 -10.99 12.11 2.61
N ALA A 104 -11.20 11.62 3.83
CA ALA A 104 -10.36 11.95 4.97
C ALA A 104 -9.57 10.69 5.36
N ILE A 105 -8.25 10.84 5.53
CA ILE A 105 -7.40 9.82 6.13
C ILE A 105 -7.14 10.28 7.56
N PHE A 106 -7.55 9.49 8.53
CA PHE A 106 -7.26 9.70 9.94
C PHE A 106 -6.25 8.67 10.39
N ASP A 107 -5.01 9.11 10.60
CA ASP A 107 -3.93 8.28 11.11
C ASP A 107 -3.75 8.54 12.59
N TRP A 108 -3.94 7.51 13.40
CA TRP A 108 -3.70 7.53 14.84
C TRP A 108 -2.46 6.76 15.25
N ASP A 109 -1.69 6.23 14.29
CA ASP A 109 -0.44 5.56 14.59
C ASP A 109 0.47 6.52 15.37
N VAL A 110 1.29 5.95 16.25
CA VAL A 110 2.17 6.76 17.10
C VAL A 110 3.30 7.40 16.30
N HIS A 111 3.59 6.90 15.09
CA HIS A 111 4.60 7.42 14.18
C HIS A 111 3.97 8.22 13.03
N HIS A 112 4.70 9.23 12.55
CA HIS A 112 4.38 9.97 11.33
C HIS A 112 5.18 9.43 10.15
#